data_AF-A0A0X5D1B8-F1
#
_entry.id   AF-A0A0X5D1B8-F1
#
_cell.length_a   1.000
_cell.length_b   1.000
_cell.length_c   1.000
_cell.angle_alpha   90.00
_cell.angle_beta   90.00
_cell.angle_gamma   90.00
#
_symmetry.space_group_name_H-M   'P 1'
#
loop_
_entity.id
_entity.type
_entity.pdbx_description
1 polymer ?
#
loop_
_entity_poly.entity_id
_entity_poly.type
_entity_poly.pdbx_seq_one_letter_code
_entity_poly.pdbx_strand_id
1 'polypeptide(L)' 'MPIQEKTTVFVFNACHADKAAAASANALHSLEVEYPMTLNDLSLLCESVAKALDVPGGVKYEITTEPVVDGEYD' A
#
# COMPACT_ATOMS: atom_id res chain seq x y z
N MET A 1 -22.04 15.45 -4.00
CA MET A 1 -21.65 14.10 -4.43
C MET A 1 -20.84 13.50 -3.29
N PRO A 2 -21.00 12.21 -2.92
CA PRO A 2 -20.05 11.58 -2.03
C PRO A 2 -18.69 11.62 -2.73
N ILE A 3 -17.68 12.20 -2.06
CA ILE A 3 -16.30 12.10 -2.51
C ILE A 3 -15.96 10.62 -2.35
N GLN A 4 -15.74 9.91 -3.45
CA GLN A 4 -15.21 8.55 -3.37
C GLN A 4 -13.77 8.69 -2.87
N GLU A 5 -13.39 7.95 -1.83
CA GLU A 5 -12.04 7.98 -1.30
C GLU A 5 -11.31 6.72 -1.76
N LYS A 6 -10.14 6.91 -2.37
CA LYS A 6 -9.27 5.82 -2.77
C LYS A 6 -8.22 5.63 -1.70
N THR A 7 -8.23 4.45 -1.09
CA THR A 7 -7.21 4.07 -0.11
C THR A 7 -6.18 3.19 -0.80
N THR A 8 -4.91 3.58 -0.70
CA THR A 8 -3.78 2.83 -1.25
C THR A 8 -2.86 2.43 -0.11
N VAL A 9 -2.53 1.14 -0.04
CA VAL A 9 -1.53 0.58 0.86
C VAL A 9 -0.24 0.39 0.10
N PHE A 10 0.78 1.15 0.45
CA PHE A 10 2.15 0.96 -0.04
C PHE A 10 2.86 -0.05 0.85
N VAL A 11 3.49 -1.06 0.26
CA VAL A 11 4.22 -2.12 0.98
C VAL A 11 5.64 -2.20 0.43
N PHE A 12 6.63 -2.25 1.33
CA PHE A 12 8.03 -2.32 0.96
C PHE A 12 8.85 -3.10 2.00
N ASN A 13 10.00 -3.64 1.58
CA ASN A 13 10.89 -4.37 2.49
C ASN A 13 11.36 -3.46 3.65
N ALA A 14 11.35 -3.99 4.87
CA ALA A 14 11.81 -3.29 6.08
C ALA A 14 13.27 -2.81 6.01
N CYS A 15 14.10 -3.41 5.14
CA CYS A 15 15.48 -2.99 4.87
C CYS A 15 15.59 -1.57 4.28
N HIS A 16 14.53 -1.04 3.66
CA HIS A 16 14.53 0.33 3.17
C HIS A 16 14.17 1.31 4.31
N ALA A 17 14.83 2.48 4.28
CA ALA A 17 14.60 3.54 5.25
C ALA A 17 13.15 4.05 5.20
N ASP A 18 12.64 4.28 3.99
CA ASP A 18 11.30 4.81 3.71
C ASP A 18 10.79 4.36 2.32
N LYS A 19 9.56 4.76 1.99
CA LYS A 19 8.92 4.44 0.71
C LYS A 19 9.66 5.02 -0.50
N ALA A 20 10.31 6.18 -0.36
CA ALA A 20 11.04 6.80 -1.47
C ALA A 20 12.32 6.04 -1.79
N ALA A 21 13.02 5.53 -0.77
CA ALA A 21 14.15 4.64 -0.92
C ALA A 21 13.72 3.31 -1.56
N ALA A 22 12.58 2.75 -1.15
CA ALA A 22 12.02 1.55 -1.77
C ALA A 22 11.60 1.78 -3.24
N ALA A 23 10.97 2.92 -3.54
CA ALA A 23 10.57 3.28 -4.91
C ALA A 23 11.78 3.45 -5.82
N SER A 24 12.83 4.12 -5.33
CA SER A 24 14.08 4.31 -6.07
C SER A 24 14.80 2.99 -6.36
N ALA A 25 14.60 1.98 -5.52
CA ALA A 25 15.11 0.62 -5.69
C ALA A 25 14.17 -0.30 -6.49
N ASN A 26 13.05 0.23 -7.00
CA ASN A 26 11.98 -0.55 -7.65
C ASN A 26 11.43 -1.70 -6.78
N ALA A 27 11.41 -1.48 -5.46
CA ALA A 27 10.97 -2.42 -4.43
C ALA A 27 9.77 -1.89 -3.62
N LEU A 28 9.08 -0.88 -4.17
CA LEU A 28 7.82 -0.37 -3.63
C LEU A 28 6.66 -1.04 -4.34
N HIS A 29 5.78 -1.67 -3.56
CA HIS A 29 4.52 -2.24 -4.03
C HIS A 29 3.36 -1.37 -3.55
N SER A 30 2.28 -1.31 -4.32
CA SER A 30 1.08 -0.55 -3.96
C SER A 30 -0.16 -1.40 -4.23
N LEU A 31 -1.08 -1.43 -3.28
CA LEU A 31 -2.37 -2.10 -3.41
C LEU A 31 -3.49 -1.10 -3.14
N GLU A 32 -4.42 -0.99 -4.08
CA GLU A 32 -5.65 -0.25 -3.88
C GLU A 32 -6.62 -1.11 -3.07
N VAL A 33 -7.20 -0.54 -2.02
CA VAL A 33 -8.09 -1.24 -1.11
C VAL A 33 -9.39 -0.48 -0.93
N GLU A 34 -10.50 -1.21 -0.94
CA GLU A 34 -11.81 -0.65 -0.59
C GLU A 34 -11.90 -0.48 0.92
N TYR A 35 -12.31 0.71 1.37
CA TYR A 35 -12.49 1.01 2.78
C TYR A 35 -13.92 0.66 3.24
N PRO A 36 -14.12 0.14 4.47
CA PRO A 36 -13.13 -0.12 5.52
C PRO A 36 -12.46 -1.50 5.42
N MET A 37 -11.12 -1.50 5.41
CA MET A 37 -10.32 -2.71 5.64
C MET A 37 -10.03 -2.85 7.13
N THR A 38 -10.18 -4.07 7.69
CA THR A 38 -9.86 -4.30 9.10
C THR A 38 -8.34 -4.40 9.31
N LEU A 39 -7.87 -4.14 10.54
CA LEU A 39 -6.45 -4.34 10.89
C LEU A 39 -5.99 -5.79 10.69
N ASN A 40 -6.91 -6.76 10.81
CA ASN A 40 -6.60 -8.18 10.56
C ASN A 40 -6.35 -8.43 9.08
N ASP A 41 -7.19 -7.89 8.19
CA ASP A 41 -7.03 -8.02 6.74
C ASP A 41 -5.72 -7.37 6.28
N LEU A 42 -5.39 -6.20 6.83
CA LEU A 42 -4.14 -5.50 6.57
C LEU A 42 -2.92 -6.32 7.02
N SER A 43 -3.00 -6.95 8.20
CA SER A 43 -1.93 -7.81 8.72
C SER A 43 -1.72 -9.02 7.82
N LEU A 44 -2.81 -9.69 7.41
CA LEU A 44 -2.76 -10.84 6.50
C LEU A 44 -2.19 -10.47 5.12
N LEU A 45 -2.53 -9.28 4.62
CA LEU A 45 -2.01 -8.74 3.37
C LEU A 45 -0.50 -8.50 3.47
N CYS A 46 -0.04 -7.88 4.56
CA CYS A 46 1.39 -7.66 4.80
C CYS A 46 2.18 -8.98 4.90
N GLU A 47 1.64 -9.98 5.61
CA GLU A 47 2.25 -11.31 5.70
C GLU A 47 2.32 -12.01 4.34
N SER A 48 1.24 -11.92 3.55
CA SER A 48 1.17 -12.51 2.21
C SER A 48 2.19 -11.87 1.27
N VAL A 49 2.33 -10.54 1.31
CA VAL A 49 3.33 -9.81 0.52
C VAL A 49 4.74 -10.13 1.00
N ALA A 50 4.99 -10.16 2.31
CA ALA A 50 6.30 -10.53 2.86
C ALA A 50 6.74 -11.93 2.41
N LYS A 51 5.81 -12.90 2.42
CA LYS A 51 6.06 -14.26 1.94
C LYS A 51 6.30 -14.32 0.44
N ALA A 52 5.55 -13.55 -0.36
CA ALA A 52 5.71 -13.51 -1.80
C ALA A 52 7.04 -12.87 -2.24
N LEU A 53 7.52 -11.88 -1.49
CA LEU A 53 8.77 -11.17 -1.79
C LEU A 53 10.02 -11.84 -1.19
N ASP A 54 9.85 -12.90 -0.40
CA ASP A 54 10.92 -13.61 0.32
C ASP A 54 11.86 -12.66 1.06
N VAL A 55 11.29 -11.71 1.81
CA VAL A 55 12.04 -10.62 2.46
C VAL A 55 12.41 -10.95 3.90
N PRO A 56 13.70 -11.23 4.20
CA PRO A 56 14.15 -11.45 5.57
C PRO A 56 14.07 -10.13 6.34
N GLY A 57 13.26 -10.08 7.40
CA GLY A 57 13.01 -8.88 8.20
C GLY A 57 11.61 -8.29 8.06
N GLY A 58 10.78 -8.85 7.17
CA GLY A 58 9.39 -8.46 6.99
C GLY A 58 9.20 -7.24 6.10
N VAL A 59 7.97 -6.72 6.09
CA VAL A 59 7.58 -5.56 5.29
C VAL A 59 7.12 -4.42 6.18
N LYS A 60 7.35 -3.19 5.72
CA LYS A 60 6.72 -1.98 6.22
C LYS A 60 5.60 -1.59 5.27
N TYR A 61 4.60 -0.90 5.80
CA TYR A 61 3.53 -0.36 4.98
C TYR A 61 3.19 1.08 5.34
N GLU A 62 2.65 1.82 4.38
CA GLU A 62 2.13 3.17 4.53
C GLU A 62 0.75 3.23 3.85
N ILE A 63 -0.24 3.81 4.53
CA ILE A 63 -1.59 3.96 3.99
C ILE A 63 -1.77 5.41 3.57
N THR A 64 -2.23 5.62 2.35
CA THR A 64 -2.61 6.94 1.85
C THR A 64 -4.06 6.89 1.40
N THR A 65 -4.85 7.87 1.84
CA THR A 65 -6.23 8.06 1.39
C THR A 65 -6.28 9.34 0.58
N GLU A 66 -6.70 9.23 -0.66
CA GLU A 66 -6.82 10.36 -1.58
C GLU A 66 -8.27 10.49 -2.07
N PRO A 67 -8.80 11.71 -2.20
CA PRO A 67 -10.11 11.91 -2.80
C PRO A 67 -10.03 11.52 -4.28
N VAL A 68 -10.92 10.62 -4.71
CA VAL A 68 -11.20 10.40 -6.13
C VAL A 68 -11.94 11.63 -6.62
N VAL A 69 -11.24 12.46 -7.38
CA VAL A 69 -11.87 13.51 -8.15
C VAL A 69 -12.41 12.84 -9.40
N ASP A 70 -13.73 12.68 -9.49
CA ASP A 70 -14.42 12.30 -10.72
C ASP A 70 -14.14 13.41 -11.76
N GLY A 71 -13.10 13.20 -12.55
CA GLY A 71 -12.46 14.25 -13.34
C GLY A 71 -11.67 13.67 -14.47
N GLU A 72 -12.32 12.86 -15.31
CA GLU A 72 -12.03 12.73 -16.75
C GLU A 72 -13.21 12.01 -17.43
N TYR A 73 -14.31 12.74 -17.60
CA TYR A 73 -15.14 12.55 -18.78
C TYR A 73 -14.60 13.51 -19.84
N ASP A 74 -13.79 12.99 -20.77
CA ASP A 74 -13.58 13.60 -22.10
C ASP A 74 -14.32 12.72 -23.14
#